data_AF-A0A1I2NYD2-F1
#
_entry.id   AF-A0A1I2NYD2-F1
#
_cell.length_a   1.000
_cell.length_b   1.000
_cell.length_c   1.000
_cell.angle_alpha   90.00
_cell.angle_beta   90.00
_cell.angle_gamma   90.00
#
_symmetry.space_group_name_H-M   'P 1'
#
loop_
_entity.id
_entity.type
_entity.pdbx_description
1 polymer ?
#
loop_
_entity_poly.entity_id
_entity_poly.type
_entity_poly.pdbx_seq_one_letter_code
_entity_poly.pdbx_strand_id
1 'polypeptide(L)'
;MRKIAAFFILFFLSLGLQQAQAQSGKSYQDWLKESRAKSKTAATSKKAPAKGKGKAAAAKASDAAPAPALAPPSGTFRGTIGCSDCQGIRTELVLTGSPKDAKRTFTMKQTFVGKPADKSIVTGSGKWFLAKGNKQDPDAVILQLIPTDGDLDLMYFLQVSDSELKLLNRQQGEISDSQNYSIHKL
;
A
#
# COMPACT_ATOMS: atom_id res chain seq x y z
N MET A 1 -25.38 49.92 35.68
CA MET A 1 -26.30 48.79 35.44
C MET A 1 -25.63 47.87 34.42
N ARG A 2 -25.47 46.55 34.53
CA ARG A 2 -25.88 45.52 35.49
C ARG A 2 -24.97 44.27 35.28
N LYS A 3 -24.47 43.76 36.41
CA LYS A 3 -24.28 42.36 36.84
C LYS A 3 -23.21 41.42 36.24
N ILE A 4 -22.37 41.01 37.19
CA ILE A 4 -21.58 39.79 37.36
C ILE A 4 -22.42 38.52 37.13
N ALA A 5 -21.83 37.47 36.55
CA ALA A 5 -22.13 36.08 36.92
C ALA A 5 -20.94 35.17 36.58
N ALA A 6 -20.25 34.70 37.62
CA ALA A 6 -19.40 33.53 37.57
C ALA A 6 -20.28 32.27 37.56
N PHE A 7 -19.90 31.24 36.80
CA PHE A 7 -20.34 29.87 37.08
C PHE A 7 -19.17 28.91 36.88
N PHE A 8 -18.67 28.44 38.02
CA PHE A 8 -17.88 27.23 38.16
C PHE A 8 -18.71 26.03 37.67
N ILE A 9 -18.16 25.21 36.77
CA ILE A 9 -18.54 23.80 36.66
C ILE A 9 -17.25 22.98 36.66
N LEU A 10 -16.96 22.41 37.82
CA LEU A 10 -16.03 21.32 38.09
C LEU A 10 -16.80 20.00 37.89
N PHE A 11 -16.52 19.25 36.82
CA PHE A 11 -16.81 17.80 36.63
C PHE A 11 -16.50 17.50 35.15
N PHE A 12 -15.62 16.59 34.73
CA PHE A 12 -15.32 15.25 35.21
C PHE A 12 -13.89 14.85 34.82
N LEU A 13 -13.27 14.05 35.69
CA LEU A 13 -12.22 13.11 35.33
C LEU A 13 -12.72 12.06 34.33
N SER A 14 -11.77 11.56 33.54
CA SER A 14 -11.78 10.29 32.80
C SER A 14 -12.72 10.20 31.59
N LEU A 15 -12.09 10.17 30.41
CA LEU A 15 -12.24 9.19 29.33
C LEU A 15 -11.22 9.66 28.28
N GLY A 16 -10.00 9.09 28.18
CA GLY A 16 -9.76 7.67 28.21
C GLY A 16 -10.46 7.02 27.03
N LEU A 17 -10.05 7.36 25.81
CA LEU A 17 -10.18 6.58 24.56
C LEU A 17 -9.42 7.41 23.49
N GLN A 18 -8.11 7.27 23.36
CA GLN A 18 -7.52 6.25 22.50
C GLN A 18 -8.36 6.05 21.25
N GLN A 19 -8.07 6.79 20.17
CA GLN A 19 -8.42 6.29 18.84
C GLN A 19 -7.41 6.74 17.79
N ALA A 20 -6.67 5.72 17.38
CA ALA A 20 -6.12 5.50 16.06
C ALA A 20 -5.12 6.54 15.55
N GLN A 21 -3.87 6.37 15.98
CA GLN A 21 -2.77 6.57 15.07
C GLN A 21 -3.03 5.70 13.84
N ALA A 22 -3.51 6.32 12.76
CA ALA A 22 -3.46 5.77 11.42
C ALA A 22 -1.98 5.49 11.12
N GLN A 23 -1.54 4.26 11.41
CA GLN A 23 -0.21 3.80 11.08
C GLN A 23 -0.16 3.66 9.56
N SER A 24 0.16 4.77 8.88
CA SER A 24 0.56 4.76 7.48
C SER A 24 1.77 3.84 7.36
N GLY A 25 1.57 2.65 6.81
CA GLY A 25 2.68 1.82 6.36
C GLY A 25 3.53 2.66 5.41
N LYS A 26 4.81 2.84 5.75
CA LYS A 26 5.80 3.55 4.92
C LYS A 26 5.60 3.23 3.45
N SER A 27 5.45 4.25 2.60
CA SER A 27 5.26 4.09 1.15
C SER A 27 6.55 3.59 0.47
N TYR A 28 6.48 3.14 -0.79
CA TYR A 28 7.68 2.80 -1.58
C TYR A 28 8.72 3.93 -1.60
N GLN A 29 8.26 5.18 -1.68
CA GLN A 29 9.15 6.35 -1.65
C GLN A 29 9.88 6.49 -0.31
N ASP A 30 9.24 6.08 0.79
CA ASP A 30 9.88 6.05 2.10
C ASP A 30 10.88 4.91 2.23
N TRP A 31 10.58 3.74 1.62
CA TRP A 31 11.56 2.66 1.52
C TRP A 31 12.76 3.04 0.66
N LEU A 32 12.55 3.69 -0.50
CA LEU A 32 13.63 4.20 -1.34
C LEU A 32 14.50 5.24 -0.59
N LYS A 33 13.86 6.14 0.16
CA LYS A 33 14.58 7.10 1.00
C LYS A 33 15.37 6.40 2.10
N GLU A 34 14.81 5.38 2.75
CA GLU A 34 15.47 4.62 3.80
C GLU A 34 16.61 3.75 3.27
N SER A 35 16.43 3.05 2.15
CA SER A 35 17.48 2.22 1.53
C SER A 35 18.63 3.07 1.02
N ARG A 36 18.33 4.22 0.41
CA ARG A 36 19.33 5.22 0.02
C ARG A 36 20.00 5.87 1.25
N ALA A 37 19.25 6.14 2.32
CA ALA A 37 19.81 6.67 3.56
C ALA A 37 20.73 5.65 4.24
N LYS A 38 20.35 4.37 4.28
CA LYS A 38 21.18 3.26 4.79
C LYS A 38 22.45 3.09 3.97
N SER A 39 22.35 3.18 2.63
CA SER A 39 23.50 3.24 1.71
C SER A 39 24.42 4.44 1.99
N LYS A 40 23.85 5.61 2.30
CA LYS A 40 24.63 6.83 2.63
C LYS A 40 25.21 6.83 4.05
N THR A 41 24.56 6.22 5.04
CA THR A 41 25.08 6.15 6.42
C THR A 41 26.21 5.15 6.61
N ALA A 42 26.44 4.23 5.65
CA ALA A 42 27.65 3.41 5.63
C ALA A 42 28.90 4.21 5.23
N ALA A 43 28.72 5.39 4.62
CA ALA A 43 29.79 6.33 4.27
C ALA A 43 29.54 7.65 4.99
N THR A 44 30.19 7.86 6.13
CA THR A 44 30.17 9.04 7.03
C THR A 44 29.30 8.93 8.28
N SER A 45 29.95 8.46 9.35
CA SER A 45 29.56 8.78 10.72
C SER A 45 30.12 10.15 11.10
N LYS A 46 29.26 11.12 11.42
CA LYS A 46 29.49 12.18 12.43
C LYS A 46 28.23 13.06 12.67
N LYS A 47 27.65 12.84 13.86
CA LYS A 47 27.08 13.79 14.86
C LYS A 47 26.08 14.90 14.43
N ALA A 48 24.90 14.85 15.09
CA ALA A 48 23.79 15.82 15.17
C ALA A 48 24.16 17.14 15.92
N PRO A 49 23.27 18.15 16.19
CA PRO A 49 21.78 18.18 16.08
C PRO A 49 21.08 19.52 15.70
N ALA A 50 19.73 19.50 15.71
CA ALA A 50 18.77 20.52 16.22
C ALA A 50 17.86 21.34 15.25
N LYS A 51 16.55 21.05 15.38
CA LYS A 51 15.36 21.95 15.60
C LYS A 51 14.91 22.96 14.53
N GLY A 52 13.64 22.87 14.12
CA GLY A 52 12.87 23.95 13.47
C GLY A 52 11.37 23.64 13.37
N LYS A 53 10.54 24.51 13.96
CA LYS A 53 9.06 24.49 13.99
C LYS A 53 8.48 25.18 12.75
N GLY A 54 7.27 24.78 12.31
CA GLY A 54 6.43 25.56 11.39
C GLY A 54 5.01 24.97 11.21
N LYS A 55 4.01 25.64 11.81
CA LYS A 55 2.55 25.60 11.53
C LYS A 55 2.28 26.04 10.07
N ALA A 56 1.14 25.90 9.40
CA ALA A 56 -0.17 25.25 9.53
C ALA A 56 -0.94 25.54 8.21
N ALA A 57 -1.93 24.73 7.81
CA ALA A 57 -3.24 25.15 7.31
C ALA A 57 -3.98 23.95 6.68
N ALA A 58 -5.08 23.55 7.32
CA ALA A 58 -5.99 22.52 6.85
C ALA A 58 -7.07 23.16 5.96
N ALA A 59 -7.27 22.62 4.76
CA ALA A 59 -8.49 22.81 3.99
C ALA A 59 -9.54 21.79 4.45
N LYS A 60 -10.77 22.29 4.59
CA LYS A 60 -11.94 21.64 5.16
C LYS A 60 -12.46 20.55 4.20
N ALA A 61 -12.48 19.29 4.63
CA ALA A 61 -13.14 18.19 3.92
C ALA A 61 -14.62 18.12 4.35
N SER A 62 -15.47 17.90 3.36
CA SER A 62 -16.93 17.74 3.49
C SER A 62 -17.24 16.35 4.07
N ASP A 63 -18.20 16.29 5.00
CA ASP A 63 -18.69 15.05 5.62
C ASP A 63 -19.37 14.14 4.58
N ALA A 64 -18.60 13.21 4.03
CA ALA A 64 -19.12 11.94 3.54
C ALA A 64 -18.76 10.88 4.60
N ALA A 65 -19.75 10.12 5.05
CA ALA A 65 -19.50 9.00 5.96
C ALA A 65 -18.42 8.08 5.35
N PRO A 66 -17.32 7.77 6.06
CA PRO A 66 -16.24 6.99 5.49
C PRO A 66 -16.74 5.59 5.14
N ALA A 67 -16.51 5.18 3.90
CA ALA A 67 -16.70 3.79 3.49
C ALA A 67 -15.91 2.86 4.44
N PRO A 68 -16.44 1.67 4.77
CA PRO A 68 -15.73 0.73 5.63
C PRO A 68 -14.35 0.43 5.03
N ALA A 69 -13.31 0.64 5.83
CA ALA A 69 -11.94 0.41 5.39
C ALA A 69 -11.73 -1.09 5.14
N LEU A 70 -11.30 -1.43 3.92
CA LEU A 70 -10.96 -2.80 3.54
C LEU A 70 -9.85 -3.35 4.45
N ALA A 71 -9.95 -4.65 4.78
CA ALA A 71 -8.89 -5.31 5.52
C ALA A 71 -7.65 -5.45 4.63
N PRO A 72 -6.42 -5.36 5.16
CA PRO A 72 -5.23 -5.58 4.34
C PRO A 72 -5.21 -6.95 3.64
N PRO A 73 -4.78 -7.02 2.36
CA PRO A 73 -4.76 -8.29 1.63
C PRO A 73 -3.71 -9.21 2.24
N SER A 74 -4.03 -10.50 2.32
CA SER A 74 -3.20 -11.53 2.92
C SER A 74 -3.52 -12.91 2.36
N GLY A 75 -2.56 -13.82 2.40
CA GLY A 75 -2.70 -15.18 1.88
C GLY A 75 -2.36 -15.30 0.40
N THR A 76 -2.94 -16.31 -0.26
CA THR A 76 -2.65 -16.64 -1.65
C THR A 76 -3.76 -16.14 -2.57
N PHE A 77 -3.36 -15.49 -3.67
CA PHE A 77 -4.22 -15.04 -4.74
C PHE A 77 -3.84 -15.73 -6.04
N ARG A 78 -4.83 -16.12 -6.84
CA ARG A 78 -4.63 -16.71 -8.17
C ARG A 78 -5.59 -16.14 -9.20
N GLY A 79 -5.14 -16.11 -10.45
CA GLY A 79 -5.99 -15.76 -11.59
C GLY A 79 -5.23 -15.85 -12.90
N THR A 80 -5.94 -15.64 -14.01
CA THR A 80 -5.33 -15.52 -15.33
C THR A 80 -5.50 -14.09 -15.81
N ILE A 81 -4.38 -13.38 -15.86
CA ILE A 81 -4.32 -11.98 -16.31
C ILE A 81 -4.23 -11.95 -17.83
N GLY A 82 -4.86 -10.94 -18.43
CA GLY A 82 -4.80 -10.61 -19.84
C GLY A 82 -3.37 -10.47 -20.36
N CYS A 83 -3.18 -10.90 -21.61
CA CYS A 83 -1.92 -10.83 -22.30
C CYS A 83 -2.19 -10.43 -23.74
N SER A 84 -1.48 -9.43 -24.24
CA SER A 84 -1.69 -8.93 -25.61
C SER A 84 -1.14 -9.88 -26.68
N ASP A 85 -0.07 -10.62 -26.36
CA ASP A 85 0.68 -11.46 -27.28
C ASP A 85 0.79 -12.92 -26.82
N CYS A 86 -0.04 -13.33 -25.86
CA CYS A 86 -0.14 -14.69 -25.35
C CYS A 86 -1.57 -15.00 -24.90
N GLN A 87 -1.84 -16.27 -24.57
CA GLN A 87 -3.20 -16.73 -24.23
C GLN A 87 -3.64 -16.30 -22.81
N GLY A 88 -2.72 -15.70 -22.04
CA GLY A 88 -2.94 -15.24 -20.68
C GLY A 88 -1.74 -15.54 -19.78
N ILE A 89 -1.69 -14.87 -18.64
CA ILE A 89 -0.64 -15.03 -17.63
C ILE A 89 -1.26 -15.63 -16.38
N ARG A 90 -1.07 -16.93 -16.17
CA ARG A 90 -1.47 -17.59 -14.91
C ARG A 90 -0.60 -17.03 -13.80
N THR A 91 -1.21 -16.32 -12.87
CA THR A 91 -0.53 -15.60 -11.81
C THR A 91 -0.90 -16.21 -10.47
N GLU A 92 0.12 -16.49 -9.65
CA GLU A 92 -0.01 -16.86 -8.26
C GLU A 92 0.81 -15.89 -7.41
N LEU A 93 0.16 -15.23 -6.46
CA LEU A 93 0.77 -14.28 -5.53
C LEU A 93 0.52 -14.77 -4.10
N VAL A 94 1.58 -14.92 -3.32
CA VAL A 94 1.48 -15.22 -1.89
C VAL A 94 1.96 -14.02 -1.09
N LEU A 95 1.10 -13.51 -0.21
CA LEU A 95 1.42 -12.43 0.72
C LEU A 95 1.62 -12.98 2.13
N THR A 96 2.81 -12.76 2.68
CA THR A 96 3.18 -13.18 4.02
C THR A 96 3.39 -11.97 4.93
N GLY A 97 2.89 -12.07 6.16
CA GLY A 97 2.92 -11.00 7.16
C GLY A 97 1.76 -10.02 7.02
N SER A 98 1.80 -8.96 7.82
CA SER A 98 0.84 -7.86 7.85
C SER A 98 1.50 -6.53 7.45
N PRO A 99 0.74 -5.48 7.12
CA PRO A 99 1.32 -4.22 6.64
C PRO A 99 2.28 -3.55 7.63
N LYS A 100 2.09 -3.82 8.93
CA LYS A 100 2.92 -3.28 10.01
C LYS A 100 4.20 -4.10 10.23
N ASP A 101 4.27 -5.32 9.70
CA ASP A 101 5.41 -6.20 9.91
C ASP A 101 6.59 -5.79 9.05
N ALA A 102 7.74 -5.53 9.68
CA ALA A 102 9.00 -5.27 8.97
C ALA A 102 9.44 -6.47 8.11
N LYS A 103 9.01 -7.68 8.49
CA LYS A 103 9.34 -8.94 7.81
C LYS A 103 8.37 -9.32 6.70
N ARG A 104 7.32 -8.53 6.43
CA ARG A 104 6.35 -8.85 5.37
C ARG A 104 7.04 -9.09 4.02
N THR A 105 6.61 -10.13 3.31
CA THR A 105 7.20 -10.54 2.03
C THR A 105 6.14 -11.04 1.08
N PHE A 106 6.47 -11.05 -0.20
CA PHE A 106 5.68 -11.75 -1.20
C PHE A 106 6.54 -12.75 -1.97
N THR A 107 5.89 -13.78 -2.50
CA THR A 107 6.40 -14.56 -3.64
C THR A 107 5.37 -14.50 -4.75
N MET A 108 5.83 -14.50 -5.99
CA MET A 108 4.95 -14.56 -7.14
C MET A 108 5.52 -15.47 -8.22
N LYS A 109 4.63 -16.23 -8.85
CA LYS A 109 4.90 -17.01 -10.05
C LYS A 109 3.92 -16.60 -11.15
N GLN A 110 4.46 -16.30 -12.31
CA GLN A 110 3.71 -16.01 -13.53
C GLN A 110 4.04 -17.07 -14.58
N THR A 111 3.00 -17.63 -15.21
CA THR A 111 3.16 -18.56 -16.32
C THR A 111 2.46 -18.01 -17.57
N PHE A 112 3.26 -17.63 -18.57
CA PHE A 112 2.82 -17.11 -19.86
C PHE A 112 2.34 -18.27 -20.75
N VAL A 113 1.02 -18.40 -20.87
CA VAL A 113 0.39 -19.52 -21.58
C VAL A 113 0.57 -19.35 -23.09
N GLY A 114 1.05 -20.41 -23.74
CA GLY A 114 1.33 -20.41 -25.18
C GLY A 114 2.72 -19.90 -25.57
N LYS A 115 3.61 -19.60 -24.60
CA LYS A 115 5.04 -19.33 -24.85
C LYS A 115 5.90 -20.59 -24.67
N PRO A 116 7.08 -20.68 -25.30
CA PRO A 116 8.04 -21.76 -25.09
C PRO A 116 8.44 -21.94 -23.61
N ALA A 117 8.74 -23.17 -23.19
CA ALA A 117 8.91 -23.54 -21.78
C ALA A 117 9.98 -22.70 -21.05
N ASP A 118 11.12 -22.45 -21.70
CA ASP A 118 12.25 -21.66 -21.21
C ASP A 118 11.92 -20.17 -21.00
N LYS A 119 10.84 -19.67 -21.62
CA LYS A 119 10.37 -18.28 -21.50
C LYS A 119 8.97 -18.18 -20.89
N SER A 120 8.43 -19.31 -20.44
CA SER A 120 7.04 -19.39 -20.00
C SER A 120 6.86 -19.06 -18.53
N ILE A 121 7.92 -19.10 -17.71
CA ILE A 121 7.82 -18.93 -16.26
C ILE A 121 8.68 -17.74 -15.82
N VAL A 122 8.04 -16.82 -15.11
CA VAL A 122 8.72 -15.74 -14.38
C VAL A 122 8.39 -15.89 -12.91
N THR A 123 9.40 -15.84 -12.06
CA THR A 123 9.24 -15.87 -10.60
C THR A 123 9.96 -14.70 -9.98
N GLY A 124 9.47 -14.26 -8.84
CA GLY A 124 10.21 -13.32 -8.01
C GLY A 124 9.66 -13.24 -6.60
N SER A 125 10.43 -12.60 -5.75
CA SER A 125 10.08 -12.40 -4.36
C SER A 125 10.56 -11.03 -3.88
N GLY A 126 9.98 -10.55 -2.79
CA GLY A 126 10.43 -9.29 -2.21
C GLY A 126 9.53 -8.78 -1.11
N LYS A 127 9.41 -7.46 -1.03
CA LYS A 127 8.62 -6.75 -0.02
C LYS A 127 7.36 -6.20 -0.64
N TRP A 128 6.27 -6.19 0.11
CA TRP A 128 5.04 -5.54 -0.32
C TRP A 128 4.67 -4.39 0.62
N PHE A 129 3.90 -3.43 0.13
CA PHE A 129 3.48 -2.23 0.85
C PHE A 129 2.05 -1.86 0.45
N LEU A 130 1.35 -1.11 1.30
CA LEU A 130 0.07 -0.49 0.95
C LEU A 130 0.25 1.01 0.83
N ALA A 131 -0.26 1.59 -0.25
CA ALA A 131 -0.50 3.03 -0.37
C ALA A 131 -2.01 3.30 -0.36
N LYS A 132 -2.36 4.52 0.07
CA LYS A 132 -3.73 5.03 -0.01
C LYS A 132 -3.82 6.06 -1.15
N GLY A 133 -4.86 5.92 -1.96
CA GLY A 133 -5.24 6.77 -3.07
C GLY A 133 -4.43 6.58 -4.35
N ASN A 134 -5.09 6.76 -5.50
CA ASN A 134 -4.47 7.08 -6.79
C ASN A 134 -5.11 8.36 -7.36
N LYS A 135 -4.83 8.67 -8.64
CA LYS A 135 -5.37 9.85 -9.32
C LYS A 135 -6.89 9.77 -9.54
N GLN A 136 -7.45 8.56 -9.57
CA GLN A 136 -8.84 8.28 -9.89
C GLN A 136 -9.71 8.23 -8.63
N ASP A 137 -9.17 7.63 -7.57
CA ASP A 137 -9.84 7.40 -6.30
C ASP A 137 -8.86 7.69 -5.15
N PRO A 138 -9.10 8.75 -4.35
CA PRO A 138 -8.25 9.11 -3.20
C PRO A 138 -8.34 8.11 -2.03
N ASP A 139 -9.34 7.24 -2.02
CA ASP A 139 -9.55 6.22 -0.99
C ASP A 139 -9.08 4.82 -1.40
N ALA A 140 -8.64 4.65 -2.65
CA ALA A 140 -8.12 3.38 -3.17
C ALA A 140 -7.02 2.79 -2.28
N VAL A 141 -7.02 1.47 -2.09
CA VAL A 141 -5.93 0.76 -1.42
C VAL A 141 -5.06 0.08 -2.47
N ILE A 142 -3.80 0.49 -2.57
CA ILE A 142 -2.87 0.03 -3.61
C ILE A 142 -1.79 -0.84 -2.97
N LEU A 143 -1.81 -2.12 -3.32
CA LEU A 143 -0.74 -3.06 -3.03
C LEU A 143 0.42 -2.84 -3.99
N GLN A 144 1.60 -2.54 -3.45
CA GLN A 144 2.83 -2.37 -4.20
C GLN A 144 3.74 -3.56 -3.93
N LEU A 145 4.12 -4.30 -4.97
CA LEU A 145 5.09 -5.37 -4.90
C LEU A 145 6.45 -4.83 -5.34
N ILE A 146 7.43 -4.92 -4.45
CA ILE A 146 8.80 -4.44 -4.66
C ILE A 146 9.72 -5.68 -4.68
N PRO A 147 10.01 -6.23 -5.87
CA PRO A 147 10.91 -7.36 -6.02
C PRO A 147 12.30 -7.01 -5.48
N THR A 148 12.91 -7.98 -4.80
CA THR A 148 14.31 -7.94 -4.38
C THR A 148 15.10 -9.14 -4.90
N ASP A 149 14.43 -10.09 -5.53
CA ASP A 149 14.98 -11.31 -6.10
C ASP A 149 14.08 -11.84 -7.24
N GLY A 150 14.66 -12.55 -8.20
CA GLY A 150 14.03 -13.03 -9.42
C GLY A 150 13.83 -11.96 -10.50
N ASP A 151 13.05 -12.31 -11.53
CA ASP A 151 12.92 -11.54 -12.78
C ASP A 151 11.61 -10.74 -12.86
N LEU A 152 10.97 -10.48 -11.72
CA LEU A 152 9.76 -9.66 -11.66
C LEU A 152 10.10 -8.16 -11.67
N ASP A 153 9.31 -7.40 -12.41
CA ASP A 153 9.26 -5.94 -12.33
C ASP A 153 8.44 -5.48 -11.11
N LEU A 154 8.54 -4.18 -10.76
CA LEU A 154 7.58 -3.56 -9.83
C LEU A 154 6.14 -3.73 -10.35
N MET A 155 5.25 -4.15 -9.47
CA MET A 155 3.83 -4.33 -9.79
C MET A 155 2.95 -3.62 -8.78
N TYR A 156 1.79 -3.17 -9.26
CA TYR A 156 0.79 -2.46 -8.47
C TYR A 156 -0.56 -3.15 -8.65
N PHE A 157 -1.26 -3.41 -7.55
CA PHE A 157 -2.62 -3.94 -7.58
C PHE A 157 -3.54 -3.01 -6.81
N LEU A 158 -4.71 -2.73 -7.36
CA LEU A 158 -5.83 -2.17 -6.63
C LEU A 158 -6.49 -3.28 -5.83
N GLN A 159 -6.69 -3.04 -4.54
CA GLN A 159 -7.54 -3.90 -3.73
C GLN A 159 -9.00 -3.52 -3.99
N VAL A 160 -9.69 -4.37 -4.74
CA VAL A 160 -11.11 -4.17 -5.10
C VAL A 160 -12.01 -4.65 -3.95
N SER A 161 -11.60 -5.72 -3.27
CA SER A 161 -12.27 -6.27 -2.09
C SER A 161 -11.28 -7.04 -1.21
N ASP A 162 -11.76 -7.66 -0.13
CA ASP A 162 -10.93 -8.55 0.71
C ASP A 162 -10.47 -9.83 -0.02
N SER A 163 -11.08 -10.15 -1.17
CA SER A 163 -10.81 -11.35 -1.96
C SER A 163 -10.37 -11.07 -3.40
N GLU A 164 -10.22 -9.81 -3.81
CA GLU A 164 -9.89 -9.45 -5.19
C GLU A 164 -8.81 -8.36 -5.27
N LEU A 165 -7.80 -8.64 -6.08
CA LEU A 165 -6.74 -7.71 -6.45
C LEU A 165 -6.76 -7.53 -7.97
N LYS A 166 -6.81 -6.29 -8.44
CA LYS A 166 -6.80 -5.93 -9.86
C LYS A 166 -5.46 -5.31 -10.24
N LEU A 167 -4.76 -5.86 -11.23
CA LEU A 167 -3.49 -5.32 -11.73
C LEU A 167 -3.69 -3.89 -12.27
N LEU A 168 -2.77 -3.01 -11.89
CA LEU A 168 -2.68 -1.63 -12.36
C LEU A 168 -1.48 -1.46 -13.29
N ASN A 169 -1.51 -0.38 -14.07
CA ASN A 169 -0.36 0.03 -14.87
C ASN A 169 0.79 0.61 -14.01
N ARG A 170 1.93 0.91 -14.63
CA ARG A 170 3.12 1.46 -13.94
C ARG A 170 2.89 2.83 -13.28
N GLN A 171 1.84 3.54 -13.68
CA GLN A 171 1.42 4.83 -13.12
C GLN A 171 0.31 4.66 -12.07
N GLN A 172 0.02 3.44 -11.64
CA GLN A 172 -1.03 3.09 -10.66
C GLN A 172 -2.45 3.44 -11.10
N GLY A 173 -2.66 3.58 -12.42
CA GLY A 173 -3.97 3.69 -13.02
C GLY A 173 -4.52 2.34 -13.45
N GLU A 174 -5.83 2.23 -13.52
CA GLU A 174 -6.49 1.07 -14.11
C GLU A 174 -6.15 0.93 -15.60
N ILE A 175 -6.10 -0.31 -16.08
CA ILE A 175 -5.90 -0.65 -17.48
C ILE A 175 -7.26 -0.65 -18.17
N SER A 176 -7.39 0.07 -19.29
CA SER A 176 -8.66 0.40 -19.95
C SER A 176 -8.87 -0.39 -21.24
N ASP A 177 -8.77 -1.71 -21.16
CA ASP A 177 -9.18 -2.62 -22.24
C ASP A 177 -10.15 -3.70 -21.72
N SER A 178 -10.55 -4.61 -22.60
CA SER A 178 -11.54 -5.66 -22.28
C SER A 178 -10.94 -6.91 -21.63
N GLN A 179 -9.63 -6.93 -21.33
CA GLN A 179 -8.99 -8.10 -20.74
C GLN A 179 -9.22 -8.18 -19.23
N ASN A 180 -9.09 -9.38 -18.67
CA ASN A 180 -9.15 -9.58 -17.23
C ASN A 180 -7.83 -9.20 -16.56
N TYR A 181 -7.88 -8.40 -15.49
CA TYR A 181 -6.71 -8.03 -14.69
C TYR A 181 -6.82 -8.46 -13.23
N SER A 182 -7.88 -9.17 -12.87
CA SER A 182 -8.15 -9.58 -11.49
C SER A 182 -7.54 -10.95 -11.16
N ILE A 183 -7.00 -11.03 -9.95
CA ILE A 183 -6.65 -12.27 -9.26
C ILE A 183 -7.45 -12.35 -7.96
N HIS A 184 -7.84 -13.56 -7.58
CA HIS A 184 -8.75 -13.80 -6.46
C HIS A 184 -8.09 -14.62 -5.38
N LYS A 185 -8.46 -14.34 -4.14
CA LYS A 185 -8.01 -15.10 -2.98
C LYS A 185 -8.48 -16.55 -3.07
N LEU A 186 -7.59 -17.48 -2.72
CA LEU A 186 -7.91 -18.91 -2.58
C LEU A 186 -8.73 -19.20 -1.33
#